data_AF-A0A1Q7LKA8-F1
#
_entry.id   AF-A0A1Q7LKA8-F1
#
_cell.length_a   1.000
_cell.length_b   1.000
_cell.length_c   1.000
_cell.angle_alpha   90.00
_cell.angle_beta   90.00
_cell.angle_gamma   90.00
#
_symmetry.space_group_name_H-M   'P 1'
#
loop_
_entity.id
_entity.type
_entity.pdbx_description
1 polymer ?
#
loop_
_entity_poly.entity_id
_entity_poly.type
_entity_poly.pdbx_seq_one_letter_code
_entity_poly.pdbx_strand_id
1 'polypeptide(L)'
;MSASIPRYFSPRGALLIHMPTPAFHWARLGVDAPLPLRRGAWYRILKLTSMEATLNVKGKPFAVPRGQLELAAEPILRWTVVAAPRGAPRFPTSWGQQYAVCPSCRERAPLLDQPTAMRCQRCNGLFDVAWDEHYLTKAQPGA
;
A
#
# COMPACT_ATOMS: atom_id res chain seq x y z
N MET A 1 66.79 7.26 -26.54
CA MET A 1 65.63 8.17 -26.53
C MET A 1 64.45 7.46 -27.19
N SER A 2 63.46 7.03 -26.41
CA SER A 2 62.03 7.00 -26.76
C SER A 2 61.26 6.18 -25.73
N ALA A 3 60.10 6.71 -25.39
CA ALA A 3 59.39 6.53 -24.14
C ALA A 3 58.47 5.31 -24.08
N SER A 4 58.31 4.86 -22.84
CA SER A 4 57.20 4.16 -22.19
C SER A 4 55.81 4.23 -22.85
N ILE A 5 55.13 3.09 -22.87
CA ILE A 5 53.66 3.03 -22.80
C ILE A 5 53.30 2.01 -21.69
N PRO A 6 52.74 2.45 -20.55
CA PRO A 6 52.19 1.51 -19.58
C PRO A 6 50.88 0.94 -20.13
N ARG A 7 50.74 -0.39 -20.10
CA ARG A 7 49.46 -1.05 -20.34
C ARG A 7 48.52 -0.66 -19.18
N TYR A 8 47.67 0.33 -19.42
CA TYR A 8 46.57 0.66 -18.53
C TYR A 8 45.65 -0.56 -18.43
N PHE A 9 45.74 -1.25 -17.30
CA PHE A 9 44.77 -2.23 -16.84
C PHE A 9 43.44 -1.48 -16.61
N SER A 10 42.43 -1.76 -17.43
CA SER A 10 41.13 -1.10 -17.35
C SER A 10 40.33 -1.61 -16.14
N PRO A 11 39.93 -0.75 -15.19
CA PRO A 11 39.06 -1.14 -14.09
C PRO A 11 37.63 -0.67 -14.41
N ARG A 12 36.72 -1.57 -14.78
CA ARG A 12 35.26 -1.30 -14.79
C ARG A 12 34.45 -2.56 -15.10
N GLY A 13 34.46 -3.51 -14.15
CA GLY A 13 33.35 -4.45 -14.01
C GLY A 13 32.21 -3.76 -13.27
N ALA A 14 31.50 -2.85 -13.93
CA ALA A 14 30.24 -2.35 -13.40
C ALA A 14 29.25 -3.53 -13.42
N LEU A 15 29.08 -4.19 -12.27
CA LEU A 15 27.93 -5.06 -12.05
C LEU A 15 26.70 -4.17 -12.26
N LEU A 16 26.08 -4.26 -13.43
CA LEU A 16 24.70 -3.88 -13.60
C LEU A 16 23.92 -4.86 -12.71
N ILE A 17 23.71 -4.46 -11.45
CA ILE A 17 22.70 -5.08 -10.62
C ILE A 17 21.40 -4.81 -11.37
N HIS A 18 20.99 -5.78 -12.17
CA HIS A 18 19.65 -5.83 -12.73
C HIS A 18 18.74 -5.89 -11.51
N MET A 19 18.33 -4.73 -11.00
CA MET A 19 17.31 -4.69 -9.95
C MET A 19 16.06 -5.22 -10.64
N PRO A 20 15.59 -6.43 -10.31
CA PRO A 20 14.37 -6.93 -10.90
C PRO A 20 13.30 -5.89 -10.62
N THR A 21 12.56 -5.50 -11.66
CA THR A 21 11.33 -4.73 -11.48
C THR A 21 10.54 -5.42 -10.39
N PRO A 22 10.12 -4.71 -9.33
CA PRO A 22 9.44 -5.37 -8.24
C PRO A 22 8.16 -5.99 -8.83
N ALA A 23 8.01 -7.30 -8.70
CA ALA A 23 6.81 -8.02 -9.14
C ALA A 23 5.53 -7.41 -8.52
N PHE A 24 5.69 -6.70 -7.40
CA PHE A 24 4.65 -5.97 -6.71
C PHE A 24 4.74 -4.47 -6.98
N HIS A 25 3.62 -3.88 -7.38
CA HIS A 25 3.51 -2.45 -7.63
C HIS A 25 2.75 -1.71 -6.53
N TRP A 26 1.98 -2.43 -5.71
CA TRP A 26 1.06 -1.89 -4.72
C TRP A 26 1.26 -2.54 -3.37
N ALA A 27 1.08 -1.76 -2.31
CA ALA A 27 1.09 -2.26 -0.95
C ALA A 27 -0.05 -1.65 -0.14
N ARG A 28 -0.58 -2.42 0.79
CA ARG A 28 -1.55 -1.99 1.81
C ARG A 28 -1.05 -2.43 3.17
N LEU A 29 -1.39 -1.67 4.20
CA LEU A 29 -1.05 -2.04 5.58
C LEU A 29 -1.81 -3.33 5.96
N GLY A 30 -1.10 -4.40 6.32
CA GLY A 30 -1.65 -5.69 6.72
C GLY A 30 -1.75 -5.90 8.24
N VAL A 31 -1.40 -4.89 9.03
CA VAL A 31 -1.48 -4.91 10.50
C VAL A 31 -2.16 -3.64 11.02
N ASP A 32 -2.68 -3.66 12.25
CA ASP A 32 -3.08 -2.42 12.91
C ASP A 32 -1.87 -1.74 13.56
N ALA A 33 -1.28 -0.75 12.87
CA ALA A 33 -0.12 0.01 13.35
C ALA A 33 -0.35 1.52 13.26
N PRO A 34 0.24 2.33 14.16
CA PRO A 34 0.09 3.79 14.18
C PRO A 34 0.96 4.48 13.11
N LEU A 35 0.86 4.04 11.86
CA LEU A 35 1.58 4.59 10.72
C LEU A 35 0.71 5.64 9.99
N PRO A 36 1.31 6.60 9.26
CA PRO A 36 0.59 7.59 8.45
C PRO A 36 -0.04 6.98 7.18
N LEU A 37 -0.39 5.70 7.21
CA LEU A 37 -1.15 5.01 6.18
C LEU A 37 -2.61 4.92 6.61
N ARG A 38 -3.51 5.16 5.66
CA ARG A 38 -4.92 4.91 5.87
C ARG A 38 -5.14 3.39 5.82
N ARG A 39 -5.68 2.82 6.90
CA ARG A 39 -6.16 1.42 6.92
C ARG A 39 -7.07 1.17 5.71
N GLY A 40 -6.89 0.05 5.02
CA GLY A 40 -7.67 -0.34 3.85
C GLY A 40 -7.19 0.25 2.52
N ALA A 41 -6.28 1.23 2.52
CA ALA A 41 -5.83 1.88 1.29
C ALA A 41 -4.63 1.17 0.65
N TRP A 42 -4.68 0.99 -0.67
CA TRP A 42 -3.53 0.61 -1.49
C TRP A 42 -2.68 1.84 -1.84
N TYR A 43 -1.36 1.66 -1.78
CA TYR A 43 -0.35 2.67 -2.07
C TYR A 43 0.63 2.16 -3.12
N ARG A 44 1.04 3.05 -4.02
CA ARG A 44 2.07 2.73 -5.01
C ARG A 44 3.41 2.52 -4.30
N ILE A 45 4.07 1.41 -4.58
CA ILE A 45 5.44 1.12 -4.18
C ILE A 45 6.39 1.90 -5.09
N LEU A 46 7.26 2.72 -4.49
CA LEU A 46 8.34 3.43 -5.17
C LEU A 46 9.64 2.63 -5.16
N LYS A 47 9.89 1.89 -4.09
CA LYS A 47 11.04 0.99 -3.93
C LYS A 47 10.63 -0.18 -3.06
N LEU A 48 11.10 -1.38 -3.38
CA LEU A 48 10.88 -2.59 -2.60
C LEU A 48 12.22 -3.27 -2.34
N THR A 49 12.47 -3.65 -1.09
CA THR A 49 13.61 -4.47 -0.69
C THR A 49 13.14 -5.75 0.01
N SER A 50 14.07 -6.55 0.52
CA SER A 50 13.73 -7.69 1.38
C SER A 50 13.14 -7.26 2.71
N MET A 51 13.49 -6.07 3.24
CA MET A 51 13.13 -5.63 4.58
C MET A 51 12.05 -4.55 4.62
N GLU A 52 11.96 -3.69 3.60
CA GLU A 52 11.10 -2.52 3.59
C GLU A 52 10.49 -2.26 2.21
N ALA A 53 9.39 -1.51 2.20
CA ALA A 53 8.87 -0.86 1.01
C ALA A 53 8.77 0.65 1.24
N THR A 54 9.22 1.43 0.27
CA THR A 54 8.97 2.86 0.22
C THR A 54 7.68 3.12 -0.56
N LEU A 55 6.68 3.69 0.10
CA LEU A 55 5.34 3.94 -0.46
C LEU A 55 5.16 5.41 -0.81
N ASN A 56 4.37 5.70 -1.85
CA ASN A 56 3.95 7.05 -2.18
C ASN A 56 2.72 7.47 -1.36
N VAL A 57 2.94 8.20 -0.26
CA VAL A 57 1.90 8.71 0.63
C VAL A 57 1.69 10.19 0.36
N LYS A 58 0.61 10.53 -0.37
CA LYS A 58 0.28 11.92 -0.77
C LYS A 58 1.45 12.66 -1.45
N GLY A 59 2.17 11.99 -2.34
CA GLY A 59 3.32 12.55 -3.06
C GLY A 59 4.64 12.48 -2.27
N LYS A 60 4.63 11.98 -1.03
CA LYS A 60 5.82 11.86 -0.19
C LYS A 60 6.25 10.40 -0.06
N PRO A 61 7.55 10.07 -0.18
CA PRO A 61 8.05 8.73 0.11
C PRO A 61 7.92 8.42 1.60
N PHE A 62 7.41 7.23 1.94
CA PHE A 62 7.31 6.76 3.31
C PHE A 62 7.76 5.30 3.40
N ALA A 63 8.80 5.02 4.19
CA ALA A 63 9.33 3.67 4.38
C ALA A 63 8.50 2.91 5.42
N VAL A 64 8.18 1.66 5.12
CA VAL A 64 7.41 0.77 5.98
C VAL A 64 8.05 -0.61 5.98
N PRO A 65 8.18 -1.28 7.15
CA PRO A 65 8.64 -2.66 7.20
C PRO A 65 7.80 -3.57 6.30
N ARG A 66 8.46 -4.35 5.45
CA ARG A 66 7.78 -5.22 4.47
C ARG A 66 6.85 -6.23 5.15
N GLY A 67 7.21 -6.71 6.33
CA GLY A 67 6.38 -7.65 7.11
C GLY A 67 5.06 -7.05 7.62
N GLN A 68 4.88 -5.74 7.56
CA GLN A 68 3.63 -5.06 7.93
C GLN A 68 2.72 -4.81 6.71
N LEU A 69 3.14 -5.22 5.51
CA LEU A 69 2.47 -4.91 4.25
C LEU A 69 1.93 -6.16 3.58
N GLU A 70 0.71 -6.04 3.08
CA GLU A 70 0.19 -6.88 1.99
C GLU A 70 0.68 -6.29 0.67
N LEU A 71 1.24 -7.14 -0.20
CA LEU A 71 1.80 -6.72 -1.49
C LEU A 71 0.95 -7.27 -2.65
N ALA A 72 0.75 -6.47 -3.69
CA ALA A 72 0.01 -6.85 -4.88
C ALA A 72 0.70 -6.38 -6.17
N ALA A 73 0.66 -7.22 -7.19
CA ALA A 73 1.18 -6.91 -8.53
C ALA A 73 0.32 -5.84 -9.22
N GLU A 74 -0.99 -5.96 -9.08
CA GLU A 74 -2.00 -5.06 -9.64
C GLU A 74 -2.80 -4.37 -8.53
N PRO A 75 -3.37 -3.19 -8.79
CA PRO A 75 -4.23 -2.54 -7.81
C PRO A 75 -5.53 -3.34 -7.68
N ILE A 76 -5.89 -3.73 -6.45
CA ILE A 76 -7.19 -4.34 -6.19
C ILE A 76 -8.25 -3.24 -6.25
N LEU A 77 -9.02 -3.20 -7.35
CA LEU A 77 -10.03 -2.19 -7.62
C LEU A 77 -11.38 -2.49 -6.94
N ARG A 78 -11.35 -2.85 -5.65
CA ARG A 78 -12.53 -3.04 -4.81
C ARG A 78 -12.45 -2.18 -3.56
N TRP A 79 -13.59 -1.69 -3.07
CA TRP A 79 -13.65 -1.01 -1.78
C TRP A 79 -13.25 -1.97 -0.67
N THR A 80 -12.26 -1.58 0.12
CA THR A 80 -11.90 -2.34 1.32
C THR A 80 -12.83 -1.95 2.47
N VAL A 81 -13.46 -2.95 3.08
CA VAL A 81 -14.26 -2.78 4.29
C VAL A 81 -13.33 -2.80 5.50
N VAL A 82 -13.41 -1.76 6.33
CA VAL A 82 -12.53 -1.57 7.49
C VAL A 82 -13.37 -1.40 8.75
N ALA A 83 -12.99 -2.09 9.82
CA ALA A 83 -13.61 -1.87 11.14
C ALA A 83 -13.38 -0.43 11.62
N ALA A 84 -14.44 0.19 12.15
CA ALA A 84 -14.34 1.50 12.76
C ALA A 84 -13.33 1.48 13.92
N PRO A 85 -12.45 2.48 14.02
CA PRO A 85 -11.51 2.56 15.13
C PRO A 85 -12.25 2.73 16.46
N ARG A 86 -11.93 1.88 17.45
CA ARG A 86 -12.49 1.98 18.80
C ARG A 86 -12.01 3.25 19.49
N GLY A 87 -12.93 4.00 20.10
CA GLY A 87 -12.59 5.18 20.90
C GLY A 87 -11.99 6.35 20.12
N ALA A 88 -12.24 6.45 18.81
CA ALA A 88 -11.74 7.56 17.98
C ALA A 88 -12.72 8.75 18.01
N PRO A 89 -12.41 9.87 18.69
CA PRO A 89 -13.36 10.98 18.87
C PRO A 89 -13.75 11.68 17.56
N ARG A 90 -12.93 11.52 16.52
CA ARG A 90 -13.13 12.13 15.20
C ARG A 90 -13.76 11.17 14.17
N PHE A 91 -14.11 9.95 14.57
CA PHE A 91 -14.83 9.04 13.68
C PHE A 91 -16.31 9.42 13.63
N PRO A 92 -16.92 9.61 12.44
CA PRO A 92 -18.31 10.03 12.37
C PRO A 92 -19.26 8.99 12.97
N THR A 93 -20.04 9.37 13.97
CA THR A 93 -20.98 8.45 14.66
C THR A 93 -22.04 7.87 13.71
N SER A 94 -22.38 8.60 12.64
CA SER A 94 -23.35 8.16 11.63
C SER A 94 -22.86 7.04 10.70
N TRP A 95 -21.58 6.68 10.73
CA TRP A 95 -21.00 5.69 9.82
C TRP A 95 -21.12 4.25 10.30
N GLY A 96 -21.55 4.02 11.55
CA GLY A 96 -21.70 2.67 12.11
C GLY A 96 -20.37 2.00 12.47
N GLN A 97 -20.34 0.67 12.48
CA GLN A 97 -19.21 -0.12 12.98
C GLN A 97 -18.13 -0.40 11.93
N GLN A 98 -18.40 -0.10 10.66
CA GLN A 98 -17.48 -0.33 9.54
C GLN A 98 -17.57 0.82 8.55
N TYR A 99 -16.51 1.04 7.79
CA TYR A 99 -16.49 2.01 6.71
C TYR A 99 -15.72 1.46 5.51
N ALA A 100 -15.95 2.05 4.33
CA ALA A 100 -15.30 1.65 3.11
C ALA A 100 -14.14 2.59 2.76
N VAL A 101 -13.09 2.07 2.12
CA VAL A 101 -11.99 2.86 1.56
C VAL A 101 -11.91 2.67 0.05
N CYS A 102 -11.98 3.77 -0.67
CA CYS A 102 -11.96 3.77 -2.14
C CYS A 102 -10.61 3.23 -2.65
N PRO A 103 -10.63 2.23 -3.56
CA PRO A 103 -9.39 1.63 -4.05
C PRO A 103 -8.55 2.60 -4.89
N SER A 104 -9.20 3.56 -5.56
CA SER A 104 -8.53 4.50 -6.46
C SER A 104 -7.95 5.70 -5.72
N CYS A 105 -8.77 6.43 -4.96
CA CYS A 105 -8.36 7.72 -4.37
C CYS A 105 -8.19 7.69 -2.85
N ARG A 106 -8.51 6.56 -2.20
CA ARG A 106 -8.38 6.35 -0.74
C ARG A 106 -9.33 7.22 0.10
N GLU A 107 -10.37 7.75 -0.54
CA GLU A 107 -11.45 8.43 0.18
C GLU A 107 -12.23 7.43 1.03
N ARG A 108 -12.66 7.86 2.21
CA ARG A 108 -13.50 7.02 3.06
C ARG A 108 -14.96 7.30 2.79
N ALA A 109 -15.79 6.28 2.89
CA ALA A 109 -17.24 6.41 2.77
C ALA A 109 -17.96 5.57 3.83
N PRO A 110 -19.15 5.99 4.29
CA PRO A 110 -20.01 5.14 5.08
C PRO A 110 -20.48 3.94 4.23
N LEU A 111 -20.72 2.81 4.91
CA LEU A 111 -21.40 1.66 4.33
C LEU A 111 -22.87 1.76 4.76
N LEU A 112 -23.76 2.04 3.80
CA LEU A 112 -25.20 2.03 4.02
C LEU A 112 -25.71 0.65 3.65
N ASP A 113 -26.19 -0.12 4.63
CA ASP A 113 -26.52 -1.54 4.47
C ASP A 113 -25.30 -2.37 4.00
N GLN A 114 -25.48 -3.24 3.00
CA GLN A 114 -24.45 -4.13 2.48
C GLN A 114 -24.37 -4.09 0.95
N PRO A 115 -23.96 -2.94 0.36
CA PRO A 115 -23.96 -2.75 -1.08
C PRO A 115 -22.93 -3.63 -1.77
N THR A 116 -23.27 -4.17 -2.94
CA THR A 116 -22.33 -4.92 -3.78
C THR A 116 -21.31 -4.01 -4.49
N ALA A 117 -21.69 -2.77 -4.81
CA ALA A 117 -20.83 -1.75 -5.42
C ALA A 117 -21.18 -0.34 -4.94
N MET A 118 -20.20 0.57 -4.98
CA MET A 118 -20.36 1.96 -4.55
C MET A 118 -19.62 2.92 -5.47
N ARG A 119 -20.21 4.10 -5.71
CA ARG A 119 -19.56 5.22 -6.40
C ARG A 119 -18.83 6.12 -5.40
N CYS A 120 -17.56 6.42 -5.68
CA CYS A 120 -16.75 7.29 -4.83
C CYS A 120 -17.11 8.75 -5.07
N GLN A 121 -17.51 9.48 -4.01
CA GLN A 121 -17.86 10.90 -4.09
C GLN A 121 -16.68 11.80 -4.48
N ARG A 122 -15.43 11.34 -4.33
CA ARG A 122 -14.24 12.13 -4.65
C ARG A 122 -13.69 11.90 -6.05
N CYS A 123 -13.55 10.65 -6.48
CA CYS A 123 -12.98 10.34 -7.79
C CYS A 123 -14.01 9.85 -8.82
N ASN A 124 -15.28 9.78 -8.43
CA ASN A 124 -16.42 9.35 -9.25
C ASN A 124 -16.34 7.90 -9.80
N GLY A 125 -15.32 7.13 -9.43
CA GLY A 125 -15.19 5.73 -9.82
C GLY A 125 -16.24 4.85 -9.15
N LEU A 126 -16.75 3.87 -9.91
CA LEU A 126 -17.66 2.83 -9.44
C LEU A 126 -16.87 1.54 -9.28
N PHE A 127 -16.92 0.95 -8.09
CA PHE A 127 -16.15 -0.25 -7.76
C PHE A 127 -16.99 -1.18 -6.87
N ASP A 128 -16.73 -2.47 -6.95
CA ASP A 128 -17.33 -3.47 -6.07
C ASP A 128 -16.84 -3.32 -4.63
N VAL A 129 -17.62 -3.80 -3.67
CA VAL A 129 -17.26 -3.83 -2.25
C VAL A 129 -16.76 -5.21 -1.86
N ALA A 130 -15.56 -5.29 -1.30
CA ALA A 130 -14.89 -6.53 -0.95
C ALA A 130 -15.34 -7.05 0.45
N TRP A 131 -16.60 -7.44 0.56
CA TRP A 131 -17.15 -8.03 1.80
C TRP A 131 -16.47 -9.35 2.20
N ASP A 132 -15.88 -10.04 1.21
CA ASP A 132 -15.16 -11.31 1.32
C ASP A 132 -13.72 -11.20 1.86
N GLU A 133 -13.14 -10.00 1.87
CA GLU A 133 -11.70 -9.81 2.11
C GLU A 133 -11.27 -9.93 3.59
N HIS A 134 -12.21 -9.81 4.55
CA HIS A 134 -11.95 -9.86 6.01
C HIS A 134 -10.70 -9.08 6.46
N TYR A 135 -10.51 -7.87 5.90
CA TYR A 135 -9.34 -7.03 6.13
C TYR A 135 -9.16 -6.65 7.61
N LEU A 136 -7.98 -6.95 8.16
CA LEU A 136 -7.61 -6.77 9.59
C LEU A 136 -8.60 -7.37 10.62
N THR A 137 -9.55 -8.20 10.16
CA THR A 137 -10.54 -8.87 11.02
C THR A 137 -10.21 -10.34 11.21
N LYS A 138 -9.32 -10.90 10.39
CA LYS A 138 -8.64 -12.15 10.72
C LYS A 138 -7.86 -11.92 12.02
N ALA A 139 -8.24 -12.65 13.07
CA ALA A 139 -7.59 -12.60 14.37
C ALA A 139 -6.07 -12.60 14.20
N GLN A 140 -5.39 -11.59 14.73
CA GLN A 140 -3.95 -11.65 14.90
C GLN A 140 -3.66 -12.82 15.84
N PRO A 141 -2.95 -13.89 15.41
CA PRO A 141 -2.44 -14.86 16.36
C PRO A 141 -1.33 -14.17 17.17
N GLY A 142 -1.55 -14.01 18.47
CA GLY A 142 -0.56 -13.48 19.41
C GLY A 142 -0.84 -12.04 19.86
N ALA A 143 -1.78 -11.90 20.79
CA ALA A 143 -1.63 -10.94 21.88
C ALA A 143 -0.77 -11.61 22.97
#